data_AF-A0A2R7QRY5-F1
#
_entry.id   AF-A0A2R7QRY5-F1
#
_cell.length_a   1.000
_cell.length_b   1.000
_cell.length_c   1.000
_cell.angle_alpha   90.00
_cell.angle_beta   90.00
_cell.angle_gamma   90.00
#
_symmetry.space_group_name_H-M   'P 1'
#
loop_
_entity.id
_entity.type
_entity.pdbx_description
1 polymer ?
#
loop_
_entity_poly.entity_id
_entity_poly.type
_entity_poly.pdbx_seq_one_letter_code
_entity_poly.pdbx_strand_id
1 'polypeptide(L)'
;MKEAVTAAGLACPELVLHNDAKYSASSGSCSEDLSLAVYSNDVSLESQLDFWQPIDRGSINVGMNWTVVSPDPKLIQQKLGGTVLQTGQ
;
A
#
# COMPACT_ATOMS: atom_id res chain seq x y z
N MET A 1 -5.48 7.03 -7.63
CA MET A 1 -4.98 6.74 -6.25
C MET A 1 -5.97 7.20 -5.18
N LYS A 2 -6.21 8.51 -5.03
CA LYS A 2 -7.18 9.05 -4.05
C LYS A 2 -8.55 8.37 -4.13
N GLU A 3 -9.10 8.23 -5.33
CA GLU A 3 -10.41 7.59 -5.55
C GLU A 3 -10.46 6.12 -5.10
N ALA A 4 -9.39 5.35 -5.27
CA ALA A 4 -9.34 3.95 -4.85
C ALA A 4 -9.33 3.80 -3.32
N VAL A 5 -8.58 4.67 -2.64
CA VAL A 5 -8.53 4.74 -1.17
C VAL A 5 -9.88 5.19 -0.61
N THR A 6 -10.50 6.20 -1.21
CA THR A 6 -11.84 6.65 -0.82
C THR A 6 -12.91 5.61 -1.10
N ALA A 7 -12.85 4.89 -2.23
CA ALA A 7 -13.76 3.78 -2.54
C ALA A 7 -13.61 2.60 -1.57
N ALA A 8 -12.42 2.39 -1.01
CA ALA A 8 -12.18 1.43 0.06
C ALA A 8 -12.75 1.84 1.43
N GLY A 9 -13.40 3.01 1.53
CA GLY A 9 -13.95 3.53 2.77
C GLY A 9 -12.92 4.20 3.68
N LEU A 10 -11.70 4.45 3.18
CA LEU A 10 -10.67 5.14 3.94
C LEU A 10 -10.75 6.65 3.74
N ALA A 11 -10.53 7.39 4.83
CA ALA A 11 -10.42 8.83 4.81
C ALA A 11 -9.10 9.24 4.13
N CYS A 12 -9.20 9.86 2.95
CA CYS A 12 -8.07 10.47 2.26
C CYS A 12 -8.39 11.93 1.89
N PRO A 13 -8.43 12.83 2.88
CA PRO A 13 -8.78 14.24 2.64
C PRO A 13 -7.79 14.90 1.69
N GLU A 14 -6.49 14.64 1.89
CA GLU A 14 -5.39 15.09 1.04
C GLU A 14 -4.53 13.89 0.65
N LEU A 15 -4.18 13.78 -0.64
CA LEU A 15 -3.22 12.80 -1.12
C LEU A 15 -1.91 13.53 -1.36
N VAL A 16 -0.90 13.22 -0.55
CA VAL A 16 0.45 13.70 -0.75
C VAL A 16 1.21 12.67 -1.57
N LEU A 17 1.58 13.03 -2.79
CA LEU A 17 2.42 12.18 -3.63
C LEU A 17 3.86 12.25 -3.14
N HIS A 18 4.47 11.09 -2.94
CA HIS A 18 5.87 10.92 -2.56
C HIS A 18 6.40 9.63 -3.16
N ASN A 19 7.71 9.37 -3.05
CA ASN A 19 8.35 8.20 -3.63
C ASN A 19 8.98 7.31 -2.53
N ASP A 20 8.22 7.06 -1.46
CA ASP A 20 8.70 6.25 -0.32
C ASP A 20 8.69 4.74 -0.64
N ALA A 21 7.92 4.33 -1.65
CA ALA A 21 8.00 3.00 -2.25
C ALA A 21 8.99 3.04 -3.43
N LYS A 22 10.25 2.75 -3.13
CA LYS A 22 11.42 2.83 -4.03
C LYS A 22 11.19 2.23 -5.43
N TYR A 23 10.48 1.11 -5.52
CA TYR A 23 10.24 0.41 -6.80
C TYR A 23 8.86 0.71 -7.39
N SER A 24 8.09 1.63 -6.80
CA SER A 24 6.78 2.01 -7.30
C SER A 24 6.88 2.89 -8.55
N ALA A 25 5.87 2.77 -9.42
CA ALA A 25 5.65 3.73 -10.50
C ALA A 25 5.06 5.04 -9.97
N SER A 26 4.26 4.91 -8.91
CA SER A 26 3.66 6.02 -8.19
C SER A 26 3.40 5.58 -6.76
N SER A 27 3.66 6.47 -5.79
CA SER A 27 3.20 6.30 -4.42
C SER A 27 2.67 7.59 -3.82
N GLY A 28 1.95 7.47 -2.73
CA GLY A 28 1.50 8.60 -1.95
C GLY A 28 0.85 8.16 -0.64
N SER A 29 0.67 9.13 0.24
CA SER A 29 0.04 8.94 1.55
C SER A 29 -1.15 9.86 1.73
N CYS A 30 -2.10 9.37 2.49
CA CYS A 30 -3.22 10.15 3.02
C CYS A 30 -3.00 10.54 4.49
N SER A 31 -2.15 9.80 5.20
CA SER A 31 -1.65 10.06 6.55
C SER A 31 -0.34 9.28 6.78
N GLU A 32 0.28 9.42 7.94
CA GLU A 32 1.49 8.66 8.31
C GLU A 32 1.25 7.14 8.29
N ASP A 33 0.05 6.70 8.69
CA ASP A 33 -0.31 5.28 8.75
C ASP A 33 -1.04 4.75 7.51
N LEU A 34 -1.31 5.61 6.52
CA LEU A 34 -2.04 5.26 5.31
C LEU A 34 -1.27 5.67 4.07
N SER A 35 -0.64 4.69 3.43
CA SER A 35 0.09 4.87 2.17
C SER A 35 -0.36 3.87 1.11
N LEU A 36 -0.28 4.30 -0.15
CA LEU A 36 -0.60 3.51 -1.33
C LEU A 36 0.57 3.61 -2.30
N ALA A 37 0.93 2.47 -2.90
CA ALA A 37 1.88 2.42 -4.00
C ALA A 37 1.32 1.55 -5.12
N VAL A 38 1.61 1.95 -6.36
CA VAL A 38 1.27 1.24 -7.60
C VAL A 38 2.56 0.95 -8.35
N TYR A 39 2.68 -0.26 -8.87
CA TYR A 39 3.88 -0.78 -9.52
C TYR A 39 3.62 -0.98 -11.02
N SER A 40 4.67 -0.86 -11.83
CA SER A 40 4.55 -1.05 -13.29
C SER A 40 4.36 -2.52 -13.68
N ASN A 41 4.78 -3.45 -12.81
CA ASN A 41 4.76 -4.89 -13.04
C ASN A 41 5.03 -5.66 -11.74
N ASP A 42 4.77 -6.97 -11.78
CA ASP A 42 4.87 -7.83 -10.60
C ASP A 42 6.31 -7.89 -10.06
N VAL A 43 7.31 -7.82 -10.93
CA VAL A 43 8.74 -7.79 -10.53
C VAL A 43 9.06 -6.58 -9.63
N SER A 44 8.46 -5.43 -9.94
CA SER A 44 8.64 -4.21 -9.14
C SER A 44 7.93 -4.30 -7.80
N LEU A 45 6.76 -4.96 -7.76
CA LEU A 45 6.04 -5.26 -6.52
C LEU A 45 6.84 -6.23 -5.64
N GLU A 46 7.31 -7.35 -6.19
CA GLU A 46 8.13 -8.33 -5.47
C GLU A 46 9.39 -7.68 -4.89
N SER A 47 10.10 -6.89 -5.70
CA SER A 47 11.28 -6.13 -5.24
C SER A 47 10.97 -5.18 -4.08
N GLN A 48 9.76 -4.59 -4.05
CA GLN A 48 9.34 -3.72 -2.96
C GLN A 48 8.99 -4.50 -1.69
N LEU A 49 8.36 -5.66 -1.83
CA LEU A 49 8.05 -6.54 -0.70
C LEU A 49 9.34 -7.07 -0.06
N ASP A 50 10.32 -7.49 -0.86
CA ASP A 50 11.65 -7.92 -0.40
C ASP A 50 12.39 -6.79 0.34
N PHE A 51 12.29 -5.56 -0.18
CA PHE A 51 12.86 -4.38 0.47
C PHE A 51 12.19 -4.07 1.83
N TRP A 52 10.90 -4.36 1.96
CA TRP A 52 10.15 -4.18 3.21
C TRP A 52 10.23 -5.36 4.16
N GLN A 53 10.65 -6.55 3.71
CA GLN A 53 10.78 -7.73 4.57
C GLN A 53 11.56 -7.47 5.88
N PRO A 54 12.71 -6.75 5.87
CA PRO A 54 13.44 -6.45 7.10
C PRO A 54 12.91 -5.21 7.87
N ILE A 55 11.86 -4.54 7.39
CA ILE A 55 11.35 -3.29 7.96
C ILE A 55 9.95 -3.55 8.54
N ASP A 56 9.76 -3.30 9.83
CA ASP A 56 8.41 -3.29 10.40
C ASP A 56 7.64 -2.08 9.89
N ARG A 57 6.77 -2.34 8.90
CA ARG A 57 5.78 -1.40 8.36
C ARG A 57 4.37 -1.76 8.82
N GLY A 58 4.22 -2.71 9.74
CA GLY A 58 2.94 -3.24 10.18
C GLY A 58 2.28 -4.15 9.14
N SER A 59 1.02 -3.86 8.81
CA SER A 59 0.22 -4.69 7.91
C SER A 59 0.00 -4.04 6.55
N ILE A 60 0.28 -4.82 5.50
CA ILE A 60 0.23 -4.37 4.11
C ILE A 60 -0.79 -5.22 3.36
N ASN A 61 -1.77 -4.59 2.73
CA ASN A 61 -2.67 -5.26 1.80
C ASN A 61 -2.09 -5.19 0.38
N VAL A 62 -1.88 -6.34 -0.23
CA VAL A 62 -1.21 -6.49 -1.53
C VAL A 62 -2.21 -6.99 -2.57
N GLY A 63 -2.32 -6.28 -3.69
CA GLY A 63 -3.08 -6.75 -4.86
C GLY A 63 -2.22 -6.78 -6.11
N MET A 64 -2.87 -6.96 -7.27
CA MET A 64 -2.17 -7.04 -8.56
C MET A 64 -1.52 -5.69 -8.89
N ASN A 65 -0.20 -5.59 -8.71
CA ASN A 65 0.60 -4.38 -8.94
C ASN A 65 0.28 -3.20 -8.00
N TRP A 66 -0.19 -3.45 -6.78
CA TRP A 66 -0.36 -2.38 -5.80
C TRP A 66 -0.23 -2.87 -4.35
N THR A 67 0.09 -1.94 -3.46
CA THR A 67 0.15 -2.16 -2.01
C THR A 67 -0.52 -1.02 -1.27
N VAL A 68 -1.29 -1.33 -0.24
CA VAL A 68 -1.83 -0.36 0.73
C VAL A 68 -1.29 -0.70 2.11
N VAL A 69 -0.58 0.24 2.74
CA VAL A 69 -0.30 0.20 4.17
C VAL A 69 -1.46 0.92 4.86
N SER A 70 -2.06 0.29 5.86
CA SER A 70 -3.17 0.89 6.60
C SER A 70 -3.27 0.28 8.01
N PRO A 71 -3.81 1.01 8.99
CA PRO A 71 -4.10 0.45 10.31
C PRO A 71 -5.21 -0.62 10.28
N ASP A 72 -6.07 -0.62 9.25
CA ASP A 72 -7.12 -1.63 9.05
C ASP A 72 -6.99 -2.33 7.70
N PRO A 73 -6.00 -3.23 7.54
CA PRO A 73 -5.76 -3.95 6.28
C PRO A 73 -6.94 -4.87 5.90
N LYS A 74 -7.75 -5.29 6.87
CA LYS A 74 -8.91 -6.18 6.64
C LYS A 74 -10.04 -5.45 5.93
N LEU A 75 -10.28 -4.19 6.29
CA LEU A 75 -11.25 -3.36 5.57
C LEU A 75 -10.86 -3.23 4.09
N ILE A 76 -9.57 -3.05 3.81
CA ILE A 76 -9.06 -2.94 2.44
C ILE A 76 -9.20 -4.25 1.69
N GLN A 77 -8.86 -5.37 2.34
CA GLN A 77 -9.06 -6.68 1.76
C GLN A 77 -10.53 -6.94 1.39
N GLN A 78 -11.48 -6.56 2.26
CA GLN A 78 -12.91 -6.75 2.00
C GLN A 78 -13.44 -5.89 0.85
N LYS A 79 -12.89 -4.69 0.67
CA LYS A 79 -13.38 -3.70 -0.31
C LYS A 79 -12.68 -3.77 -1.66
N LEU A 80 -11.36 -3.94 -1.65
CA LEU A 80 -10.50 -3.93 -2.85
C LEU A 80 -9.95 -5.31 -3.20
N GLY A 81 -10.12 -6.31 -2.32
CA GLY A 81 -9.50 -7.63 -2.47
C GLY A 81 -8.03 -7.63 -2.06
N GLY A 82 -7.29 -8.61 -2.58
CA GLY A 82 -5.86 -8.79 -2.28
C GLY A 82 -5.60 -9.66 -1.04
N THR A 83 -4.34 -9.62 -0.59
CA THR A 83 -3.81 -10.44 0.49
C THR A 83 -3.12 -9.56 1.51
N VAL A 84 -3.45 -9.76 2.79
CA VAL A 84 -2.77 -9.07 3.89
C VAL A 84 -1.47 -9.80 4.23
N LEU A 85 -0.37 -9.07 4.19
CA LEU A 85 0.95 -9.49 4.66
C LEU A 85 1.32 -8.70 5.91
N GLN A 86 2.03 -9.35 6.85
CA GLN A 86 2.68 -8.65 7.95
C GLN A 86 4.17 -8.53 7.66
N THR A 87 4.71 -7.33 7.87
CA THR A 87 6.13 -7.02 7.69
C THR A 87 6.78 -6.82 9.05
N GLY A 88 8.04 -7.24 9.22
CA GLY A 88 8.73 -7.21 10.50
C GLY A 88 8.28 -8.36 11.40
N GLN A 89 9.16 -9.33 11.62
CA GLN A 89 9.01 -10.40 12.60
C GLN A 89 10.25 -10.46 13.48
#